data_AF-A0A257K4W8-F1
#
_entry.id   AF-A0A257K4W8-F1
#
_cell.length_a   1.000
_cell.length_b   1.000
_cell.length_c   1.000
_cell.angle_alpha   90.00
_cell.angle_beta   90.00
_cell.angle_gamma   90.00
#
_symmetry.space_group_name_H-M   'P 1'
#
loop_
_entity.id
_entity.type
_entity.pdbx_description
1 polymer ?
#
loop_
_entity_poly.entity_id
_entity_poly.type
_entity_poly.pdbx_seq_one_letter_code
_entity_poly.pdbx_strand_id
1 'polypeptide(L)'
;VFNGLEDLNRQIFKAFDPDLKVTSTVKKGFYPSKDLIRKINKFNGVAYTMEVYQDKALARSKDAQMIVVLKGVDSTFTQNVEMKKSLIEGKMAIYNGNRPVAYIGGGVYSVLDLNVEDYLSPLGILYPKSQKLNVLTPDDNINQVNVEVAGVFALEQQYDNYVYLPIATVEQLIDAP
;
A
#
# COMPACT_ATOMS: atom_id res chain seq x y z
N VAL A 1 -32.64 -16.64 -1.13
CA VAL A 1 -32.83 -15.48 -0.23
C VAL A 1 -31.45 -15.18 0.33
N PHE A 2 -30.81 -14.12 -0.18
CA PHE A 2 -29.48 -13.69 0.28
C PHE A 2 -29.64 -13.05 1.66
N ASN A 3 -28.76 -13.39 2.62
CA ASN A 3 -28.83 -12.88 3.98
C ASN A 3 -27.76 -11.81 4.21
N GLY A 4 -28.04 -10.86 5.11
CA GLY A 4 -27.15 -9.71 5.36
C GLY A 4 -25.74 -10.06 5.86
N LEU A 5 -25.49 -11.31 6.27
CA LEU A 5 -24.15 -11.80 6.63
C LEU A 5 -23.27 -12.02 5.39
N GLU A 6 -23.85 -12.48 4.28
CA GLU A 6 -23.12 -12.63 3.02
C GLU A 6 -22.73 -11.27 2.43
N ASP A 7 -23.59 -10.26 2.56
CA ASP A 7 -23.31 -8.88 2.15
C ASP A 7 -22.22 -8.23 3.00
N LEU A 8 -22.19 -8.51 4.32
CA LEU A 8 -21.12 -8.05 5.21
C LEU A 8 -19.79 -8.68 4.83
N ASN A 9 -19.75 -10.00 4.66
CA ASN A 9 -18.54 -10.71 4.22
C ASN A 9 -18.05 -10.17 2.87
N ARG A 10 -18.94 -10.01 1.88
CA ARG A 10 -18.58 -9.43 0.58
C ARG A 10 -18.01 -8.01 0.70
N GLN A 11 -18.55 -7.17 1.58
CA GLN A 11 -18.02 -5.82 1.81
C GLN A 11 -16.60 -5.85 2.37
N ILE A 12 -16.32 -6.73 3.32
CA ILE A 12 -14.98 -6.92 3.89
C ILE A 12 -13.99 -7.37 2.81
N PHE A 13 -14.36 -8.35 1.97
CA PHE A 13 -13.49 -8.80 0.87
C PHE A 13 -13.28 -7.73 -0.20
N LYS A 14 -14.32 -6.98 -0.57
CA LYS A 14 -14.25 -5.92 -1.59
C LYS A 14 -13.40 -4.72 -1.18
N ALA A 15 -13.19 -4.48 0.12
CA ALA A 15 -12.25 -3.46 0.58
C ALA A 15 -10.82 -3.75 0.12
N PHE A 16 -10.47 -5.02 -0.03
CA PHE A 16 -9.09 -5.46 -0.17
C PHE A 16 -8.76 -6.10 -1.52
N ASP A 17 -9.64 -6.98 -1.99
CA ASP A 17 -9.45 -7.77 -3.19
C ASP A 17 -10.30 -7.21 -4.34
N PRO A 18 -9.68 -6.91 -5.51
CA PRO A 18 -10.42 -6.47 -6.67
C PRO A 18 -11.23 -7.62 -7.26
N ASP A 19 -12.33 -7.31 -7.97
CA ASP A 19 -13.14 -8.31 -8.67
C ASP A 19 -12.30 -9.10 -9.70
N LEU A 20 -11.32 -8.44 -10.33
CA LEU A 20 -10.36 -9.03 -11.26
C LEU A 20 -8.95 -8.52 -10.98
N LYS A 21 -7.98 -9.46 -10.97
CA LYS A 21 -6.56 -9.17 -10.76
C LYS A 21 -5.74 -9.74 -11.92
N VAL A 22 -4.96 -8.88 -12.57
CA VAL A 22 -3.99 -9.28 -13.60
C VAL A 22 -2.58 -9.19 -13.01
N THR A 23 -1.81 -10.26 -13.11
CA THR A 23 -0.43 -10.33 -12.58
C THR A 23 0.51 -10.92 -13.62
N SER A 24 1.79 -10.55 -13.54
CA SER A 24 2.85 -11.15 -14.35
C SER A 24 3.17 -12.55 -13.83
N THR A 25 3.26 -13.53 -14.71
CA THR A 25 3.71 -14.90 -14.37
C THR A 25 5.21 -15.10 -14.60
N VAL A 26 5.88 -14.14 -15.24
CA VAL A 26 7.26 -14.29 -15.74
C VAL A 26 8.26 -13.33 -15.10
N LYS A 27 7.78 -12.22 -14.53
CA LYS A 27 8.61 -11.18 -13.88
C LYS A 27 7.98 -10.78 -12.56
N LYS A 28 8.79 -10.21 -11.66
CA LYS A 28 8.35 -9.69 -10.36
C LYS A 28 7.25 -8.60 -10.48
N GLY A 29 7.21 -7.90 -11.62
CA GLY A 29 6.16 -6.95 -11.96
C GLY A 29 6.00 -6.80 -13.47
N PHE A 30 5.05 -5.97 -13.88
CA PHE A 30 4.87 -5.54 -15.27
C PHE A 30 4.38 -4.09 -15.30
N TYR A 31 4.70 -3.38 -16.37
CA TYR A 31 4.30 -2.00 -16.59
C TYR A 31 3.31 -1.98 -17.78
N PRO A 32 1.99 -1.92 -17.53
CA PRO A 32 1.03 -1.86 -18.61
C PRO A 32 1.17 -0.54 -19.38
N SER A 33 0.95 -0.57 -20.70
CA SER A 33 0.94 0.67 -21.46
C SER A 33 -0.30 1.49 -21.13
N LYS A 34 -0.16 2.83 -21.15
CA LYS A 34 -1.30 3.75 -20.96
C LYS A 34 -2.46 3.47 -21.93
N ASP A 35 -2.15 3.01 -23.15
CA ASP A 35 -3.16 2.65 -24.14
C ASP A 35 -3.91 1.35 -23.78
N LEU A 36 -3.23 0.35 -23.22
CA LEU A 36 -3.89 -0.86 -22.71
C LEU A 36 -4.85 -0.51 -21.57
N ILE A 37 -4.39 0.26 -20.59
CA ILE A 37 -5.22 0.71 -19.45
C ILE A 37 -6.42 1.53 -19.94
N ARG A 38 -6.22 2.42 -20.90
CA ARG A 38 -7.33 3.19 -21.52
C ARG A 38 -8.34 2.30 -22.24
N LYS A 39 -7.90 1.23 -22.91
CA LYS A 39 -8.80 0.27 -23.57
C LYS A 39 -9.61 -0.52 -22.54
N ILE A 40 -8.99 -0.96 -21.46
CA ILE A 40 -9.67 -1.69 -20.37
C ILE A 40 -10.72 -0.80 -19.71
N ASN A 41 -10.38 0.45 -19.37
CA ASN A 41 -11.31 1.40 -18.75
C ASN A 41 -12.50 1.79 -19.66
N LYS A 42 -12.44 1.53 -20.97
CA LYS A 42 -13.57 1.75 -21.90
C LYS A 42 -14.48 0.54 -22.04
N PHE A 43 -14.11 -0.61 -21.47
CA PHE A 43 -14.90 -1.82 -21.58
C PHE A 43 -16.14 -1.73 -20.69
N ASN A 44 -17.31 -2.09 -21.23
CA ASN A 44 -18.55 -2.02 -20.46
C ASN A 44 -18.47 -2.96 -19.25
N GLY A 45 -18.79 -2.44 -18.07
CA GLY A 45 -18.69 -3.17 -16.80
C GLY A 45 -17.38 -2.97 -16.04
N VAL A 46 -16.38 -2.27 -16.60
CA VAL A 46 -15.19 -1.85 -15.84
C VAL A 46 -15.47 -0.50 -15.20
N ALA A 47 -15.48 -0.45 -13.86
CA ALA A 47 -15.66 0.80 -13.12
C ALA A 47 -14.39 1.66 -13.15
N TYR A 48 -13.25 1.05 -12.82
CA TYR A 48 -11.91 1.65 -12.90
C TYR A 48 -10.85 0.55 -12.85
N THR A 49 -9.61 0.91 -13.19
CA THR A 49 -8.42 0.10 -13.01
C THR A 49 -7.50 0.77 -11.99
N MET A 50 -6.83 -0.02 -11.15
CA MET A 50 -5.80 0.46 -10.24
C MET A 50 -4.50 -0.27 -10.52
N GLU A 51 -3.44 0.48 -10.76
CA GLU A 51 -2.08 -0.03 -10.82
C GLU A 51 -1.57 -0.24 -9.40
N VAL A 52 -1.03 -1.44 -9.16
CA VAL A 52 -0.58 -1.88 -7.83
C VAL A 52 0.75 -2.60 -7.93
N TYR A 53 1.70 -2.19 -7.08
CA TYR A 53 2.86 -3.00 -6.72
C TYR A 53 2.69 -3.52 -5.29
N GLN A 54 3.00 -4.78 -5.04
CA GLN A 54 2.89 -5.37 -3.70
C GLN A 54 4.10 -6.24 -3.39
N ASP A 55 4.72 -6.01 -2.23
CA ASP A 55 5.80 -6.84 -1.71
C ASP A 55 5.91 -6.74 -0.18
N LYS A 56 6.80 -7.52 0.43
CA LYS A 56 7.17 -7.38 1.84
C LYS A 56 8.29 -6.35 2.01
N ALA A 57 8.20 -5.57 3.08
CA ALA A 57 9.23 -4.60 3.48
C ALA A 57 9.38 -4.60 5.01
N LEU A 58 10.48 -4.03 5.51
CA LEU A 58 10.65 -3.77 6.94
C LEU A 58 10.14 -2.35 7.22
N ALA A 59 9.15 -2.23 8.09
CA ALA A 59 8.69 -0.95 8.61
C ALA A 59 9.32 -0.68 9.97
N ARG A 60 9.65 0.58 10.25
CA ARG A 60 10.26 1.02 11.50
C ARG A 60 9.75 2.39 11.92
N SER A 61 9.61 2.59 13.22
CA SER A 61 9.48 3.89 13.85
C SER A 61 10.20 3.84 15.20
N LYS A 62 11.02 4.86 15.51
CA LYS A 62 11.83 4.90 16.73
C LYS A 62 12.63 3.58 16.93
N ASP A 63 12.30 2.84 18.00
CA ASP A 63 12.91 1.57 18.40
C ASP A 63 12.08 0.33 18.00
N ALA A 64 10.89 0.52 17.42
CA ALA A 64 10.00 -0.55 16.99
C ALA A 64 10.14 -0.84 15.49
N GLN A 65 10.06 -2.13 15.12
CA GLN A 65 10.10 -2.56 13.72
C GLN A 65 9.24 -3.80 13.48
N MET A 66 8.70 -3.95 12.27
CA MET A 66 7.92 -5.12 11.87
C MET A 66 7.98 -5.35 10.36
N ILE A 67 7.74 -6.59 9.92
CA ILE A 67 7.53 -6.88 8.50
C ILE A 67 6.10 -6.49 8.12
N VAL A 68 6.00 -5.68 7.07
CA VAL A 68 4.72 -5.21 6.51
C VAL A 68 4.52 -5.73 5.10
N VAL A 69 3.26 -5.75 4.67
CA VAL A 69 2.94 -5.85 3.25
C VAL A 69 2.83 -4.44 2.69
N LEU A 70 3.85 -4.03 1.95
CA LEU A 70 3.91 -2.75 1.28
C LEU A 70 3.11 -2.83 -0.03
N LYS A 71 2.12 -1.94 -0.18
CA LYS A 71 1.25 -1.86 -1.35
C LYS A 71 1.36 -0.46 -1.97
N GLY A 72 2.12 -0.35 -3.05
CA GLY A 72 2.20 0.85 -3.87
C GLY A 72 0.97 0.96 -4.76
N VAL A 73 0.22 2.05 -4.67
CA VAL A 73 -1.03 2.26 -5.40
C VAL A 73 -1.04 3.59 -6.14
N ASP A 74 -1.73 3.67 -7.27
CA ASP A 74 -1.94 4.92 -7.99
C ASP A 74 -3.06 5.79 -7.37
N SER A 75 -3.32 6.96 -7.97
CA SER A 75 -4.35 7.90 -7.49
C SER A 75 -5.78 7.36 -7.46
N THR A 76 -6.09 6.31 -8.25
CA THR A 76 -7.40 5.66 -8.26
C THR A 76 -7.69 4.93 -6.95
N PHE A 77 -6.69 4.71 -6.09
CA PHE A 77 -6.88 4.20 -4.73
C PHE A 77 -7.99 4.91 -3.96
N THR A 78 -8.11 6.22 -4.13
CA THR A 78 -9.13 7.05 -3.49
C THR A 78 -10.57 6.74 -3.91
N GLN A 79 -10.76 5.96 -4.99
CA GLN A 79 -12.07 5.49 -5.47
C GLN A 79 -12.56 4.23 -4.75
N ASN A 80 -11.72 3.56 -3.96
CA ASN A 80 -12.13 2.38 -3.20
C ASN A 80 -12.98 2.77 -1.98
N VAL A 81 -14.30 2.76 -2.18
CA VAL A 81 -15.29 3.16 -1.16
C VAL A 81 -15.26 2.25 0.06
N GLU A 82 -15.08 0.95 -0.12
CA GLU A 82 -15.07 0.00 1.00
C GLU A 82 -13.82 0.20 1.87
N MET A 83 -12.66 0.47 1.27
CA MET A 83 -11.45 0.85 2.00
C MET A 83 -11.56 2.20 2.72
N LYS A 84 -12.40 3.11 2.22
CA LYS A 84 -12.70 4.37 2.91
C LYS A 84 -13.55 4.16 4.16
N LYS A 85 -14.45 3.17 4.15
CA LYS A 85 -15.31 2.85 5.31
C LYS A 85 -14.55 2.20 6.47
N SER A 86 -13.40 1.58 6.20
CA SER A 86 -12.54 0.97 7.23
C SER A 86 -11.65 1.97 7.97
N LEU A 87 -11.70 3.26 7.63
CA LEU A 87 -10.97 4.33 8.30
C LEU A 87 -11.36 4.43 9.77
N ILE A 88 -10.39 4.39 10.66
CA ILE A 88 -10.58 4.59 12.11
C ILE A 88 -9.96 5.91 12.60
N GLU A 89 -8.89 6.38 11.95
CA GLU A 89 -8.16 7.58 12.37
C GLU A 89 -7.57 8.32 11.16
N GLY A 90 -7.55 9.65 11.20
CA GLY A 90 -6.99 10.47 10.13
C GLY A 90 -7.83 10.47 8.85
N LYS A 91 -7.18 10.28 7.70
CA LYS A 91 -7.79 10.30 6.36
C LYS A 91 -7.21 9.20 5.47
N MET A 92 -8.07 8.60 4.64
CA MET A 92 -7.63 7.74 3.54
C MET A 92 -6.95 8.59 2.45
N ALA A 93 -5.62 8.70 2.52
CA ALA A 93 -4.82 9.43 1.56
C ALA A 93 -3.44 8.79 1.39
N ILE A 94 -2.90 8.92 0.18
CA ILE A 94 -1.52 8.56 -0.16
C ILE A 94 -0.67 9.80 -0.52
N TYR A 95 -1.32 10.97 -0.63
CA TYR A 95 -0.66 12.26 -0.81
C TYR A 95 -1.30 13.33 0.10
N ASN A 96 -0.47 14.23 0.64
CA ASN A 96 -0.87 15.48 1.26
C ASN A 96 -0.25 16.64 0.46
N GLY A 97 -1.04 17.24 -0.43
CA GLY A 97 -0.51 18.10 -1.49
C GLY A 97 0.43 17.29 -2.39
N ASN A 98 1.69 17.71 -2.48
CA ASN A 98 2.72 17.01 -3.26
C ASN A 98 3.56 16.04 -2.41
N ARG A 99 3.31 15.94 -1.10
CA ARG A 99 4.09 15.07 -0.21
C ARG A 99 3.47 13.67 -0.16
N PRO A 100 4.24 12.60 -0.35
CA PRO A 100 3.75 11.24 -0.15
C PRO A 100 3.47 10.99 1.34
N VAL A 101 2.37 10.33 1.63
CA VAL A 101 1.93 9.96 2.99
C VAL A 101 1.43 8.53 2.99
N ALA A 102 1.42 7.90 4.16
CA ALA A 102 1.04 6.50 4.33
C ALA A 102 -0.41 6.35 4.82
N TYR A 103 -1.11 5.35 4.31
CA TYR A 103 -2.35 4.84 4.89
C TYR A 103 -2.13 3.42 5.37
N ILE A 104 -2.30 3.17 6.67
CA ILE A 104 -1.75 1.97 7.32
C ILE A 104 -2.80 1.16 8.08
N GLY A 105 -2.55 -0.14 8.22
CA GLY A 105 -3.39 -1.01 9.05
C GLY A 105 -3.18 -0.76 10.54
N GLY A 106 -4.19 -1.08 11.34
CA GLY A 106 -4.18 -0.88 12.80
C GLY A 106 -3.04 -1.62 13.52
N GLY A 107 -2.61 -2.77 13.00
CA GLY A 107 -1.45 -3.49 13.54
C GLY A 107 -0.14 -2.74 13.32
N VAL A 108 0.06 -2.13 12.14
CA VAL A 108 1.22 -1.26 11.90
C VAL A 108 1.22 -0.07 12.85
N TYR A 109 0.07 0.60 12.99
CA TYR A 109 -0.08 1.73 13.91
C TYR A 109 0.27 1.35 15.34
N SER A 110 -0.29 0.24 15.85
CA SER A 110 -0.11 -0.21 17.22
C SER A 110 1.31 -0.73 17.51
N VAL A 111 1.89 -1.56 16.63
CA VAL A 111 3.21 -2.17 16.87
C VAL A 111 4.33 -1.15 16.78
N LEU A 112 4.19 -0.15 15.90
CA LEU A 112 5.21 0.87 15.68
C LEU A 112 5.03 2.14 16.52
N ASP A 113 4.02 2.18 17.40
CA ASP A 113 3.71 3.35 18.24
C ASP A 113 3.63 4.65 17.42
N LEU A 114 2.86 4.58 16.31
CA LEU A 114 2.66 5.69 15.38
C LEU A 114 1.48 6.55 15.83
N ASN A 115 1.48 7.81 15.41
CA ASN A 115 0.38 8.75 15.66
C ASN A 115 0.19 9.60 14.39
N VAL A 116 -1.06 9.78 13.95
CA VAL A 116 -1.37 10.56 12.72
C VAL A 116 -1.09 12.06 12.87
N GLU A 117 -0.97 12.56 14.09
CA GLU A 117 -0.67 13.96 14.43
C GLU A 117 0.82 14.18 14.74
N ASP A 118 1.59 13.12 14.99
CA ASP A 118 3.03 13.20 15.29
C ASP A 118 3.89 13.10 14.03
N TYR A 119 4.23 14.27 13.47
CA TYR A 119 5.13 14.37 12.32
C TYR A 119 6.62 14.19 12.69
N LEU A 120 6.98 14.13 13.97
CA LEU A 120 8.36 13.93 14.42
C LEU A 120 8.76 12.45 14.43
N SER A 121 7.78 11.55 14.43
CA SER A 121 7.96 10.10 14.44
C SER A 121 7.41 9.45 13.16
N PRO A 122 8.04 9.70 11.98
CA PRO A 122 7.52 9.20 10.72
C PRO A 122 7.65 7.67 10.62
N LEU A 123 6.82 7.09 9.76
CA LEU A 123 6.96 5.70 9.35
C LEU A 123 8.13 5.58 8.36
N GLY A 124 9.17 4.84 8.77
CA GLY A 124 10.26 4.43 7.88
C GLY A 124 9.94 3.11 7.21
N ILE A 125 10.09 3.04 5.90
CA ILE A 125 10.01 1.80 5.11
C ILE A 125 11.39 1.50 4.52
N LEU A 126 11.91 0.33 4.86
CA LEU A 126 13.21 -0.19 4.45
C LEU A 126 12.98 -1.37 3.50
N TYR A 127 13.60 -1.29 2.33
CA TYR A 127 13.47 -2.27 1.26
C TYR A 127 14.86 -2.73 0.78
N PRO A 128 15.15 -4.05 0.74
CA PRO A 128 16.44 -4.53 0.30
C PRO A 128 16.64 -4.27 -1.20
N LYS A 129 17.77 -3.68 -1.57
CA LYS A 129 18.15 -3.48 -2.97
C LYS A 129 18.33 -4.84 -3.65
N SER A 130 17.96 -4.89 -4.93
CA SER A 130 18.07 -6.11 -5.74
C SER A 130 19.49 -6.38 -6.25
N GLN A 131 20.46 -5.49 -5.97
CA GLN A 131 21.83 -5.55 -6.48
C GLN A 131 22.76 -6.42 -5.63
N LYS A 132 24.00 -6.67 -6.11
CA LYS A 132 25.01 -7.41 -5.34
C LYS A 132 25.23 -6.75 -3.99
N LEU A 133 24.95 -7.49 -2.92
CA LEU A 133 25.13 -7.04 -1.55
C LEU A 133 26.59 -6.60 -1.34
N ASN A 134 26.79 -5.34 -0.98
CA ASN A 134 28.06 -4.85 -0.51
C ASN A 134 28.23 -5.26 0.95
N VAL A 135 29.10 -6.25 1.18
CA VAL A 135 29.35 -6.79 2.53
C VAL A 135 30.11 -5.78 3.41
N LEU A 136 30.84 -4.84 2.80
CA LEU A 136 31.62 -3.83 3.51
C LEU A 136 30.77 -2.67 4.02
N THR A 137 29.65 -2.37 3.35
CA THR A 137 28.69 -1.33 3.76
C THR A 137 27.26 -1.87 3.71
N PRO A 138 26.82 -2.63 4.73
CA PRO A 138 25.49 -3.23 4.77
C PRO A 138 24.34 -2.24 4.58
N ASP A 139 24.49 -1.02 5.11
CA ASP A 139 23.48 0.05 5.00
C ASP A 139 23.25 0.51 3.55
N ASP A 140 24.27 0.41 2.69
CA ASP A 140 24.15 0.77 1.27
C ASP A 140 23.26 -0.20 0.49
N ASN A 141 22.94 -1.36 1.06
CA ASN A 141 22.11 -2.39 0.44
C ASN A 141 20.61 -2.19 0.69
N ILE A 142 20.21 -1.10 1.34
CA ILE A 142 18.82 -0.83 1.70
C ILE A 142 18.39 0.49 1.07
N ASN A 143 17.26 0.46 0.35
CA ASN A 143 16.51 1.67 0.01
C ASN A 143 15.55 2.00 1.15
N GLN A 144 15.43 3.27 1.49
CA GLN A 144 14.52 3.70 2.56
C GLN A 144 13.75 4.96 2.20
N VAL A 145 12.54 5.08 2.74
CA VAL A 145 11.74 6.30 2.71
C VAL A 145 11.09 6.51 4.07
N ASN A 146 11.04 7.77 4.51
CA ASN A 146 10.29 8.19 5.69
C ASN A 146 9.06 8.97 5.23
N VAL A 147 7.90 8.60 5.75
CA VAL A 147 6.61 9.20 5.37
C VAL A 147 5.76 9.45 6.61
N GLU A 148 5.00 10.54 6.57
CA GLU A 148 3.95 10.82 7.56
C GLU A 148 2.81 9.82 7.39
N VAL A 149 2.12 9.49 8.48
CA VAL A 149 0.90 8.68 8.45
C VAL A 149 -0.29 9.61 8.26
N ALA A 150 -1.03 9.45 7.17
CA ALA A 150 -2.24 10.22 6.91
C ALA A 150 -3.47 9.64 7.61
N GLY A 151 -3.52 8.32 7.78
CA GLY A 151 -4.63 7.66 8.42
C GLY A 151 -4.42 6.17 8.64
N VAL A 152 -5.33 5.62 9.43
CA VAL A 152 -5.31 4.23 9.90
C VAL A 152 -6.62 3.56 9.55
N PHE A 153 -6.56 2.34 9.06
CA PHE A 153 -7.74 1.50 8.84
C PHE A 153 -7.76 0.27 9.74
N ALA A 154 -8.96 -0.23 10.01
CA ALA A 154 -9.18 -1.52 10.67
C ALA A 154 -10.07 -2.41 9.79
N LEU A 155 -9.60 -3.63 9.53
CA LEU A 155 -10.31 -4.69 8.81
C LEU A 155 -10.12 -5.99 9.60
N GLU A 156 -10.06 -7.13 8.91
CA GLU A 156 -9.62 -8.40 9.49
C GLU A 156 -8.12 -8.38 9.83
N GLN A 157 -7.74 -9.12 10.88
CA GLN A 157 -6.38 -9.17 11.42
C GLN A 157 -5.30 -9.48 10.36
N GLN A 158 -5.64 -10.25 9.33
CA GLN A 158 -4.72 -10.57 8.24
C GLN A 158 -4.29 -9.36 7.38
N TYR A 159 -5.01 -8.24 7.49
CA TYR A 159 -4.74 -7.00 6.76
C TYR A 159 -4.12 -5.90 7.62
N ASP A 160 -3.97 -6.15 8.93
CA ASP A 160 -3.47 -5.16 9.89
C ASP A 160 -2.02 -4.75 9.67
N ASN A 161 -1.24 -5.55 8.93
CA ASN A 161 0.17 -5.30 8.62
C ASN A 161 0.39 -4.63 7.25
N TYR A 162 -0.65 -4.10 6.61
CA TYR A 162 -0.50 -3.44 5.31
C TYR A 162 -0.16 -1.97 5.43
N VAL A 163 0.69 -1.50 4.51
CA VAL A 163 1.06 -0.10 4.33
C VAL A 163 0.79 0.29 2.89
N TYR A 164 -0.08 1.28 2.68
CA TYR A 164 -0.34 1.87 1.37
C TYR A 164 0.50 3.13 1.18
N LEU A 165 1.22 3.19 0.06
CA LEU A 165 1.99 4.35 -0.41
C LEU A 165 1.69 4.64 -1.87
N PRO A 166 2.02 5.84 -2.39
CA PRO A 166 2.02 6.06 -3.82
C PRO A 166 2.92 5.07 -4.55
N ILE A 167 2.43 4.54 -5.67
CA ILE A 167 3.20 3.60 -6.49
C ILE A 167 4.54 4.19 -6.93
N ALA A 168 4.59 5.48 -7.26
CA ALA A 168 5.82 6.19 -7.60
C ALA A 168 6.86 6.18 -6.47
N THR A 169 6.42 6.28 -5.20
CA THR A 169 7.32 6.17 -4.04
C THR A 169 7.87 4.76 -3.90
N VAL A 170 7.03 3.74 -4.14
CA VAL A 170 7.44 2.34 -4.07
C VAL A 170 8.37 1.97 -5.22
N GLU A 171 8.14 2.50 -6.42
CA GLU A 171 9.02 2.34 -7.59
C GLU A 171 10.44 2.85 -7.30
N GLN A 172 10.57 3.98 -6.60
CA GLN A 172 11.88 4.48 -6.13
C GLN A 172 12.53 3.52 -5.12
N LEU A 173 11.76 2.93 -4.21
CA LEU A 173 12.29 1.98 -3.22
C LEU A 173 12.80 0.68 -3.84
N ILE A 174 12.20 0.22 -4.94
CA ILE A 174 12.53 -1.06 -5.55
C ILE A 174 13.52 -0.96 -6.72
N ASP A 175 14.04 0.23 -7.00
CA ASP A 175 14.84 0.55 -8.18
C ASP A 175 14.12 0.14 -9.48
N ALA A 176 12.83 0.48 -9.59
CA ALA A 176 12.04 0.24 -10.79
C ALA A 176 12.65 0.95 -12.02
N PRO A 177 12.54 0.34 -13.22
CA PRO A 177 13.06 0.93 -14.46
C PRO A 177 12.32 2.19 -14.91
#